data_AF-A0A8T4HX68-F1
#
_entry.id   AF-A0A8T4HX68-F1
#
_cell.length_a   1.000
_cell.length_b   1.000
_cell.length_c   1.000
_cell.angle_alpha   90.00
_cell.angle_beta   90.00
_cell.angle_gamma   90.00
#
_symmetry.space_group_name_H-M   'P 1'
#
loop_
_entity.id
_entity.type
_entity.pdbx_description
1 polymer ?
#
loop_
_entity_poly.entity_id
_entity_poly.type
_entity_poly.pdbx_seq_one_letter_code
_entity_poly.pdbx_strand_id
1 'polypeptide(L)'
;RALEPVWRGERTAPPDRGSGRAGEWAAVEELLGARMAALVAQWREAAAGRLQHEAVAAVRQQAASDPFRVLLHADPAPHRAGANAGTRPADVLGHADGVVVPCPGGPEGRGARGDALGPFAAHGGPGVTLAANLTVVSGMGGSPHTLADDAAHAQALGATELRLYHAGLASDQDLAAVTAGLARQP
;
A
#
# COMPACT_ATOMS: atom_id res chain seq x y z
N ARG A 1 26.52 13.51 -14.33
CA ARG A 1 25.05 13.28 -14.25
C ARG A 1 24.84 11.97 -13.50
N ALA A 2 24.30 12.00 -12.27
CA ALA A 2 24.30 10.81 -11.40
C ALA A 2 23.46 9.64 -11.95
N LEU A 3 22.35 9.93 -12.64
CA LEU A 3 21.45 8.94 -13.22
C LEU A 3 21.72 8.60 -14.70
N GLU A 4 22.73 9.21 -15.33
CA GLU A 4 23.01 8.99 -16.75
C GLU A 4 23.26 7.52 -17.14
N PRO A 5 24.00 6.72 -16.34
CA PRO A 5 24.14 5.30 -16.61
C PRO A 5 22.81 4.52 -16.55
N VAL A 6 21.86 4.93 -15.69
CA VAL A 6 20.54 4.31 -15.61
C VAL A 6 19.73 4.62 -16.88
N TRP A 7 19.75 5.87 -17.32
CA TRP A 7 19.04 6.28 -18.55
C TRP A 7 19.64 5.68 -19.83
N ARG A 8 20.94 5.35 -19.83
CA ARG A 8 21.61 4.66 -20.94
C ARG A 8 21.45 3.13 -20.88
N GLY A 9 20.84 2.59 -19.82
CA GLY A 9 20.73 1.14 -19.61
C GLY A 9 22.06 0.46 -19.24
N GLU A 10 23.09 1.25 -18.90
CA GLU A 10 24.44 0.79 -18.55
C GLU A 10 24.53 0.31 -17.09
N ARG A 11 23.54 0.63 -16.26
CA ARG A 11 23.38 0.10 -14.92
C ARG A 11 22.16 -0.83 -14.91
N THR A 12 22.39 -2.14 -14.88
CA THR A 12 21.37 -3.10 -14.43
C THR A 12 21.05 -2.84 -12.96
N ALA A 13 19.85 -3.26 -12.54
CA ALA A 13 19.22 -2.93 -11.26
C ALA A 13 20.20 -2.72 -10.08
N PRO A 14 19.93 -1.76 -9.17
CA PRO A 14 20.77 -1.56 -7.99
C PRO A 14 21.06 -2.90 -7.31
N PRO A 15 22.28 -3.11 -6.79
CA PRO A 15 22.68 -4.38 -6.19
C PRO A 15 21.63 -4.83 -5.16
N ASP A 16 21.28 -6.11 -5.17
CA ASP A 16 20.31 -6.71 -4.25
C ASP A 16 20.79 -6.53 -2.80
N ARG A 17 20.36 -5.43 -2.17
CA ARG A 17 20.68 -5.07 -0.78
C ARG A 17 19.48 -5.28 0.12
N GLY A 18 18.73 -6.35 -0.15
CA GLY A 18 17.55 -6.72 0.60
C GLY A 18 16.28 -6.33 -0.14
N SER A 19 15.35 -7.28 -0.19
CA SER A 19 14.01 -7.06 -0.70
C SER A 19 13.25 -6.08 0.21
N GLY A 20 12.47 -5.18 -0.40
CA GLY A 20 11.53 -4.32 0.31
C GLY A 20 11.98 -2.87 0.52
N ARG A 21 11.19 -2.16 1.33
CA ARG A 21 11.16 -0.68 1.39
C ARG A 21 12.49 -0.05 1.81
N ALA A 22 13.20 -0.63 2.77
CA ALA A 22 14.47 -0.09 3.25
C ALA A 22 15.59 -0.24 2.20
N GLY A 23 15.65 -1.38 1.51
CA GLY A 23 16.60 -1.62 0.42
C GLY A 23 16.37 -0.67 -0.76
N GLU A 24 15.10 -0.40 -1.08
CA GLU A 24 14.73 0.60 -2.10
C GLU A 24 15.24 2.00 -1.76
N TRP A 25 15.07 2.46 -0.51
CA TRP A 25 15.56 3.78 -0.10
C TRP A 25 17.09 3.86 -0.16
N ALA A 26 17.79 2.82 0.32
CA ALA A 26 19.25 2.75 0.23
C ALA A 26 19.74 2.84 -1.23
N ALA A 27 19.04 2.20 -2.17
CA ALA A 27 19.35 2.30 -3.59
C ALA A 27 19.13 3.72 -4.14
N VAL A 28 18.09 4.43 -3.69
CA VAL A 28 17.86 5.84 -4.05
C VAL A 28 19.02 6.72 -3.56
N GLU A 29 19.46 6.53 -2.32
CA GLU A 29 20.59 7.28 -1.76
C GLU A 29 21.91 6.99 -2.50
N GLU A 30 22.16 5.75 -2.92
CA GLU A 30 23.34 5.39 -3.71
C GLU A 30 23.33 6.08 -5.09
N LEU A 31 22.16 6.15 -5.74
CA LEU A 31 22.02 6.73 -7.07
C LEU A 31 22.08 8.25 -7.09
N LEU A 32 21.48 8.91 -6.10
CA LEU A 32 21.37 10.37 -6.07
C LEU A 32 22.41 11.05 -5.18
N GLY A 33 23.00 10.30 -4.25
CA GLY A 33 23.70 10.83 -3.08
C GLY A 33 22.71 11.23 -1.98
N ALA A 34 23.03 10.88 -0.73
CA ALA A 34 22.15 11.07 0.44
C ALA A 34 21.58 12.48 0.56
N ARG A 35 22.39 13.53 0.34
CA ARG A 35 21.92 14.92 0.41
C ARG A 35 20.82 15.22 -0.62
N MET A 36 21.02 14.82 -1.87
CA MET A 36 20.04 15.08 -2.93
C MET A 36 18.79 14.22 -2.75
N ALA A 37 18.96 12.96 -2.37
CA ALA A 37 17.86 12.06 -2.04
C ALA A 37 16.96 12.66 -0.94
N ALA A 38 17.54 13.14 0.16
CA ALA A 38 16.81 13.78 1.25
C ALA A 38 16.08 15.06 0.80
N LEU A 39 16.74 15.91 0.01
CA LEU A 39 16.16 17.17 -0.49
C LEU A 39 14.95 16.92 -1.40
N VAL A 40 15.07 15.94 -2.31
CA VAL A 40 13.98 15.54 -3.19
C VAL A 40 12.85 14.87 -2.42
N ALA A 41 13.16 13.99 -1.47
CA ALA A 41 12.16 13.34 -0.62
C ALA A 41 11.37 14.37 0.19
N GLN A 42 12.03 15.32 0.86
CA GLN A 42 11.38 16.38 1.61
C GLN A 42 10.42 17.20 0.74
N TRP A 43 10.85 17.60 -0.47
CA TRP A 43 9.99 18.33 -1.39
C TRP A 43 8.78 17.50 -1.84
N ARG A 44 9.01 16.23 -2.22
CA ARG A 44 7.94 15.31 -2.67
C ARG A 44 6.92 15.07 -1.58
N GLU A 45 7.37 14.78 -0.36
CA GLU A 45 6.50 14.54 0.78
C GLU A 45 5.66 15.76 1.12
N ALA A 46 6.26 16.96 1.12
CA ALA A 46 5.52 18.18 1.35
C ALA A 46 4.46 18.44 0.26
N ALA A 47 4.78 18.16 -1.01
CA ALA A 47 3.83 18.30 -2.10
C ALA A 47 2.70 17.27 -2.03
N ALA A 48 3.03 16.01 -1.78
CA ALA A 48 2.07 14.92 -1.61
C ALA A 48 1.15 15.17 -0.42
N GLY A 49 1.71 15.57 0.74
CA GLY A 49 0.93 15.88 1.94
C GLY A 49 -0.03 17.04 1.73
N ARG A 50 0.36 18.11 1.02
CA ARG A 50 -0.58 19.19 0.66
C ARG A 50 -1.72 18.69 -0.21
N LEU A 51 -1.41 17.93 -1.27
CA LEU A 51 -2.43 17.37 -2.16
C LEU A 51 -3.41 16.46 -1.42
N GLN A 52 -2.91 15.60 -0.52
CA GLN A 52 -3.75 14.71 0.28
C GLN A 52 -4.70 15.51 1.17
N HIS A 53 -4.20 16.48 1.94
CA HIS A 53 -5.03 17.31 2.79
C HIS A 53 -6.10 18.08 2.00
N GLU A 54 -5.71 18.73 0.91
CA GLU A 54 -6.63 19.49 0.06
C GLU A 54 -7.71 18.58 -0.55
N ALA A 55 -7.33 17.40 -1.04
CA ALA A 55 -8.27 16.44 -1.61
C ALA A 55 -9.26 15.90 -0.57
N VAL A 56 -8.77 15.48 0.60
CA VAL A 56 -9.65 14.99 1.68
C VAL A 56 -10.58 16.10 2.16
N ALA A 57 -10.08 17.32 2.35
CA ALA A 57 -10.90 18.46 2.75
C ALA A 57 -11.99 18.78 1.71
N ALA A 58 -11.65 18.77 0.41
CA ALA A 58 -12.60 19.00 -0.67
C ALA A 58 -13.70 17.93 -0.70
N VAL A 59 -13.35 16.65 -0.54
CA VAL A 59 -14.34 15.57 -0.47
C VAL A 59 -15.27 15.76 0.72
N ARG A 60 -14.72 16.08 1.90
CA ARG A 60 -15.52 16.31 3.12
C ARG A 60 -16.47 17.50 3.00
N GLN A 61 -16.08 18.56 2.29
CA GLN A 61 -16.96 19.71 2.02
C GLN A 61 -18.16 19.35 1.14
N GLN A 62 -18.03 18.36 0.26
CA GLN A 62 -19.08 17.96 -0.69
C GLN A 62 -19.90 16.76 -0.20
N ALA A 63 -19.38 15.97 0.73
CA ALA A 63 -20.06 14.77 1.21
C ALA A 63 -21.39 15.13 1.88
N ALA A 64 -22.49 14.68 1.28
CA ALA A 64 -23.85 15.03 1.73
C ALA A 64 -24.37 14.18 2.90
N SER A 65 -23.68 13.10 3.27
CA SER A 65 -24.11 12.17 4.32
C SER A 65 -23.00 11.94 5.35
N ASP A 66 -23.36 11.96 6.63
CA ASP A 66 -22.50 11.57 7.74
C ASP A 66 -22.90 10.15 8.21
N PRO A 67 -21.96 9.17 8.29
CA PRO A 67 -20.52 9.27 8.01
C PRO A 67 -20.12 8.89 6.56
N PHE A 68 -19.44 9.82 5.87
CA PHE A 68 -18.71 9.54 4.62
C PHE A 68 -17.22 9.37 4.93
N ARG A 69 -16.69 8.15 4.75
CA ARG A 69 -15.28 7.84 5.02
C ARG A 69 -14.41 8.08 3.79
N VAL A 70 -13.28 8.76 3.99
CA VAL A 70 -12.25 8.99 2.98
C VAL A 70 -11.06 8.10 3.28
N LEU A 71 -10.83 7.10 2.43
CA LEU A 71 -9.67 6.19 2.51
C LEU A 71 -8.70 6.49 1.37
N LEU A 72 -7.40 6.47 1.66
CA LEU A 72 -6.35 6.67 0.66
C LEU A 72 -5.60 5.38 0.39
N HIS A 73 -5.34 5.07 -0.89
CA HIS A 73 -4.36 4.05 -1.25
C HIS A 73 -2.97 4.47 -0.76
N ALA A 74 -2.35 3.65 0.07
CA ALA A 74 -1.13 4.04 0.77
C ALA A 74 -0.14 2.89 0.91
N ASP A 75 1.13 3.23 0.76
CA ASP A 75 2.27 2.41 1.15
C ASP A 75 3.01 3.15 2.31
N PRO A 76 3.50 2.44 3.35
CA PRO A 76 4.15 3.11 4.49
C PRO A 76 5.55 3.65 4.19
N ALA A 77 6.07 3.49 2.96
CA ALA A 77 7.33 4.06 2.51
C ALA A 77 7.13 5.33 1.68
N PRO A 78 7.44 6.54 2.18
CA PRO A 78 7.21 7.81 1.49
C PRO A 78 7.86 7.93 0.10
N HIS A 79 8.92 7.18 -0.18
CA HIS A 79 9.60 7.21 -1.49
C HIS A 79 8.84 6.47 -2.60
N ARG A 80 7.91 5.56 -2.26
CA ARG A 80 7.18 4.77 -3.26
C ARG A 80 6.18 5.61 -4.04
N ALA A 81 5.96 5.20 -5.28
CA ALA A 81 5.03 5.84 -6.22
C ALA A 81 4.15 4.78 -6.89
N GLY A 82 3.17 5.22 -7.67
CA GLY A 82 2.24 4.35 -8.39
C GLY A 82 0.88 4.26 -7.71
N ALA A 83 0.20 3.12 -7.87
CA ALA A 83 -1.18 2.94 -7.41
C ALA A 83 -1.35 3.00 -5.89
N ASN A 84 -0.31 2.66 -5.13
CA ASN A 84 -0.26 2.84 -3.68
C ASN A 84 0.90 3.78 -3.36
N ALA A 85 0.61 5.09 -3.34
CA ALA A 85 1.62 6.11 -3.14
C ALA A 85 2.20 6.03 -1.73
N GLY A 86 3.49 6.35 -1.61
CA GLY A 86 4.20 6.41 -0.34
C GLY A 86 3.63 7.49 0.60
N THR A 87 3.44 7.13 1.86
CA THR A 87 2.94 8.03 2.91
C THR A 87 3.70 7.80 4.21
N ARG A 88 3.66 8.78 5.12
CA ARG A 88 4.01 8.56 6.53
C ARG A 88 2.74 8.08 7.26
N PRO A 89 2.77 6.90 7.93
CA PRO A 89 1.59 6.35 8.59
C PRO A 89 0.88 7.28 9.57
N ALA A 90 1.61 7.94 10.46
CA ALA A 90 1.02 8.88 11.41
C ALA A 90 0.36 10.08 10.71
N ASP A 91 1.02 10.65 9.70
CA ASP A 91 0.55 11.84 9.01
C ASP A 91 -0.72 11.56 8.21
N VAL A 92 -0.77 10.45 7.46
CA VAL A 92 -1.93 10.12 6.62
C VAL A 92 -3.16 9.77 7.46
N LEU A 93 -2.97 9.04 8.56
CA LEU A 93 -4.06 8.71 9.49
C LEU A 93 -4.50 9.91 10.34
N GLY A 94 -3.74 11.02 10.34
CA GLY A 94 -4.13 12.27 10.98
C GLY A 94 -5.19 13.07 10.23
N HIS A 95 -5.43 12.78 8.94
CA HIS A 95 -6.39 13.53 8.13
C HIS A 95 -7.35 12.68 7.28
N ALA A 96 -6.99 11.43 6.95
CA ALA A 96 -7.89 10.47 6.32
C ALA A 96 -8.55 9.56 7.37
N ASP A 97 -9.71 9.00 7.05
CA ASP A 97 -10.42 8.04 7.94
C ASP A 97 -9.77 6.65 7.92
N GLY A 98 -8.75 6.47 7.07
CA GLY A 98 -8.02 5.22 6.96
C GLY A 98 -7.27 5.10 5.65
N VAL A 99 -6.71 3.91 5.44
CA VAL A 99 -5.88 3.59 4.27
C VAL A 99 -6.28 2.26 3.64
N VAL A 100 -6.07 2.18 2.33
CA VAL A 100 -6.15 0.95 1.55
C VAL A 100 -4.71 0.49 1.28
N VAL A 101 -4.31 -0.61 1.91
CA VAL A 101 -2.91 -1.06 1.98
C VAL A 101 -2.69 -2.24 1.03
N PRO A 102 -1.69 -2.22 0.15
CA PRO A 102 -1.41 -3.33 -0.75
C PRO A 102 -0.99 -4.58 0.04
N CYS A 103 -1.79 -5.63 -0.06
CA CYS A 103 -1.57 -6.89 0.62
C CYS A 103 -1.46 -8.01 -0.44
N PRO A 104 -0.25 -8.40 -0.86
CA PRO A 104 -0.13 -9.52 -1.79
C PRO A 104 -0.64 -10.81 -1.15
N GLY A 105 -1.32 -11.63 -1.95
CA GLY A 105 -1.88 -12.91 -1.50
C GLY A 105 -0.85 -14.04 -1.43
N GLY A 106 -1.25 -15.17 -0.87
CA GLY A 106 -0.46 -16.40 -0.81
C GLY A 106 0.69 -16.40 0.20
N PRO A 107 1.40 -17.54 0.34
CA PRO A 107 2.47 -17.71 1.32
C PRO A 107 3.64 -16.73 1.11
N GLU A 108 4.03 -16.49 -0.14
CA GLU A 108 5.10 -15.56 -0.50
C GLU A 108 4.74 -14.09 -0.17
N GLY A 109 3.45 -13.75 -0.23
CA GLY A 109 2.95 -12.42 0.12
C GLY A 109 2.94 -12.13 1.62
N ARG A 110 3.09 -13.15 2.48
CA ARG A 110 2.95 -13.01 3.94
C ARG A 110 3.88 -11.96 4.54
N GLY A 111 5.16 -11.96 4.16
CA GLY A 111 6.14 -10.99 4.64
C GLY A 111 5.79 -9.56 4.20
N ALA A 112 5.53 -9.39 2.90
CA ALA A 112 5.15 -8.09 2.34
C ALA A 112 3.85 -7.52 2.93
N ARG A 113 2.87 -8.37 3.29
CA ARG A 113 1.68 -7.95 4.05
C ARG A 113 2.04 -7.42 5.43
N GLY A 114 2.92 -8.11 6.16
CA GLY A 114 3.43 -7.67 7.45
C GLY A 114 4.10 -6.29 7.36
N ASP A 115 5.03 -6.16 6.42
CA ASP A 115 5.79 -4.93 6.20
C ASP A 115 4.89 -3.76 5.74
N ALA A 116 3.76 -4.05 5.10
CA ALA A 116 2.83 -3.03 4.62
C ALA A 116 1.83 -2.59 5.70
N LEU A 117 1.22 -3.53 6.42
CA LEU A 117 0.18 -3.25 7.42
C LEU A 117 0.74 -2.78 8.76
N GLY A 118 1.84 -3.40 9.22
CA GLY A 118 2.40 -3.17 10.56
C GLY A 118 2.65 -1.68 10.88
N PRO A 119 3.28 -0.90 9.99
CA PRO A 119 3.51 0.52 10.22
C PRO A 119 2.21 1.34 10.40
N PHE A 120 1.13 1.02 9.68
CA PHE A 120 -0.15 1.71 9.87
C PHE A 120 -0.86 1.24 11.13
N ALA A 121 -0.80 -0.06 11.44
CA ALA A 121 -1.40 -0.63 12.65
C ALA A 121 -0.83 0.00 13.93
N ALA A 122 0.46 0.35 13.95
CA ALA A 122 1.09 1.06 15.07
C ALA A 122 0.52 2.45 15.36
N HIS A 123 -0.17 3.05 14.38
CA HIS A 123 -0.84 4.35 14.50
C HIS A 123 -2.36 4.25 14.38
N GLY A 124 -2.91 3.03 14.32
CA GLY A 124 -4.33 2.78 14.29
C GLY A 124 -5.01 3.13 15.62
N GLY A 125 -6.32 3.31 15.58
CA GLY A 125 -7.15 3.59 16.74
C GLY A 125 -8.64 3.43 16.44
N PRO A 126 -9.52 3.63 17.45
CA PRO A 126 -10.95 3.58 17.23
C PRO A 126 -11.38 4.50 16.08
N GLY A 127 -12.12 3.97 15.10
CA GLY A 127 -12.60 4.72 13.94
C GLY A 127 -11.63 4.78 12.74
N VAL A 128 -10.37 4.36 12.90
CA VAL A 128 -9.44 4.25 11.77
C VAL A 128 -9.67 2.96 11.00
N THR A 129 -9.79 3.08 9.68
CA THR A 129 -9.94 1.92 8.78
C THR A 129 -8.60 1.51 8.18
N LEU A 130 -8.16 0.28 8.45
CA LEU A 130 -7.02 -0.33 7.74
C LEU A 130 -7.56 -1.40 6.81
N ALA A 131 -7.72 -1.06 5.53
CA ALA A 131 -8.28 -1.95 4.52
C ALA A 131 -7.17 -2.74 3.81
N ALA A 132 -7.11 -4.04 4.04
CA ALA A 132 -6.17 -4.92 3.35
C ALA A 132 -6.65 -5.18 1.91
N ASN A 133 -5.90 -4.67 0.93
CA ASN A 133 -6.21 -4.83 -0.48
C ASN A 133 -5.54 -6.07 -1.06
N LEU A 134 -6.32 -7.14 -1.20
CA LEU A 134 -5.89 -8.46 -1.64
C LEU A 134 -6.20 -8.64 -3.13
N THR A 135 -5.17 -8.93 -3.93
CA THR A 135 -5.38 -9.30 -5.34
C THR A 135 -5.95 -10.72 -5.42
N VAL A 136 -7.15 -10.87 -5.97
CA VAL A 136 -7.90 -12.14 -6.06
C VAL A 136 -8.00 -12.70 -7.48
N VAL A 137 -7.46 -12.01 -8.48
CA VAL A 137 -7.43 -12.50 -9.86
C VAL A 137 -6.11 -13.22 -10.11
N SER A 138 -6.16 -14.54 -10.32
CA SER A 138 -4.96 -15.36 -10.46
C SER A 138 -4.10 -14.91 -11.65
N GLY A 139 -4.74 -14.55 -12.77
CA GLY A 139 -4.08 -14.01 -13.97
C GLY A 139 -3.38 -12.66 -13.79
N MET A 140 -3.61 -11.98 -12.66
CA MET A 140 -2.94 -10.72 -12.29
C MET A 140 -1.94 -10.91 -11.13
N GLY A 141 -1.55 -12.16 -10.85
CA GLY A 141 -0.69 -12.51 -9.72
C GLY A 141 -1.41 -12.56 -8.37
N GLY A 142 -2.75 -12.67 -8.38
CA GLY A 142 -3.55 -12.88 -7.18
C GLY A 142 -3.50 -14.32 -6.67
N SER A 143 -4.00 -14.53 -5.45
CA SER A 143 -4.06 -15.86 -4.82
C SER A 143 -5.44 -16.14 -4.20
N PRO A 144 -6.51 -16.23 -4.99
CA PRO A 144 -7.88 -16.37 -4.47
C PRO A 144 -8.10 -17.64 -3.62
N HIS A 145 -7.36 -18.71 -3.89
CA HIS A 145 -7.45 -19.97 -3.12
C HIS A 145 -6.96 -19.84 -1.67
N THR A 146 -6.09 -18.86 -1.39
CA THR A 146 -5.52 -18.62 -0.05
C THR A 146 -6.21 -17.48 0.69
N LEU A 147 -7.29 -16.91 0.12
CA LEU A 147 -7.96 -15.72 0.63
C LEU A 147 -8.32 -15.81 2.12
N ALA A 148 -8.78 -16.97 2.59
CA ALA A 148 -9.17 -17.12 3.99
C ALA A 148 -7.98 -16.96 4.96
N ASP A 149 -6.84 -17.56 4.62
CA ASP A 149 -5.62 -17.49 5.44
C ASP A 149 -4.98 -16.12 5.35
N ASP A 150 -5.06 -15.51 4.16
CA ASP A 150 -4.55 -14.16 3.91
C ASP A 150 -5.36 -13.11 4.67
N ALA A 151 -6.69 -13.23 4.67
CA ALA A 151 -7.59 -12.38 5.41
C ALA A 151 -7.36 -12.50 6.93
N ALA A 152 -7.30 -13.73 7.46
CA ALA A 152 -7.01 -13.97 8.87
C ALA A 152 -5.65 -13.40 9.28
N HIS A 153 -4.63 -13.54 8.42
CA HIS A 153 -3.32 -12.94 8.67
C HIS A 153 -3.36 -11.40 8.64
N ALA A 154 -4.04 -10.81 7.67
CA ALA A 154 -4.20 -9.36 7.58
C ALA A 154 -4.93 -8.81 8.81
N GLN A 155 -5.98 -9.49 9.27
CA GLN A 155 -6.70 -9.15 10.49
C GLN A 155 -5.79 -9.23 11.72
N ALA A 156 -4.99 -10.29 11.85
CA ALA A 156 -4.02 -10.43 12.93
C ALA A 156 -2.94 -9.33 12.93
N LEU A 157 -2.67 -8.71 11.78
CA LEU A 157 -1.79 -7.55 11.62
C LEU A 157 -2.50 -6.20 11.86
N GLY A 158 -3.79 -6.20 12.20
CA GLY A 158 -4.56 -4.99 12.49
C GLY A 158 -5.43 -4.47 11.36
N ALA A 159 -5.56 -5.20 10.23
CA ALA A 159 -6.53 -4.84 9.20
C ALA A 159 -7.97 -4.95 9.75
N THR A 160 -8.78 -3.92 9.52
CA THR A 160 -10.18 -3.84 9.96
C THR A 160 -11.16 -4.10 8.83
N GLU A 161 -10.69 -4.04 7.57
CA GLU A 161 -11.49 -4.32 6.38
C GLU A 161 -10.67 -5.10 5.34
N LEU A 162 -11.39 -5.77 4.43
CA LEU A 162 -10.81 -6.41 3.25
C LEU A 162 -11.30 -5.69 1.98
N ARG A 163 -10.41 -5.55 1.00
CA ARG A 163 -10.74 -5.11 -0.35
C ARG A 163 -10.27 -6.17 -1.34
N LEU A 164 -11.19 -6.62 -2.19
CA LEU A 164 -10.95 -7.70 -3.15
C LEU A 164 -10.70 -7.09 -4.54
N TYR A 165 -9.46 -7.18 -5.00
CA TYR A 165 -8.98 -6.47 -6.18
C TYR A 165 -8.56 -7.45 -7.30
N HIS A 166 -8.93 -7.34 -8.56
CA HIS A 166 -10.07 -6.67 -9.18
C HIS A 166 -11.19 -7.71 -9.37
N ALA A 167 -12.08 -7.91 -8.40
CA ALA A 167 -13.06 -9.01 -8.46
C ALA A 167 -13.93 -9.02 -9.74
N GLY A 168 -14.20 -7.85 -10.36
CA GLY A 168 -14.94 -7.76 -11.63
C GLY A 168 -14.20 -8.30 -12.87
N LEU A 169 -12.92 -8.64 -12.76
CA LEU A 169 -12.11 -9.28 -13.81
C LEU A 169 -11.81 -10.75 -13.50
N ALA A 170 -12.33 -11.27 -12.40
CA ALA A 170 -12.08 -12.63 -11.97
C ALA A 170 -12.78 -13.64 -12.89
N SER A 171 -12.12 -14.77 -13.13
CA SER A 171 -12.76 -15.93 -13.74
C SER A 171 -13.79 -16.56 -12.81
N ASP A 172 -14.70 -17.39 -13.33
CA ASP A 172 -15.64 -18.15 -12.48
C ASP A 172 -14.92 -19.00 -11.43
N GLN A 173 -13.75 -19.55 -11.78
CA GLN A 173 -12.91 -20.32 -10.86
C GLN A 173 -12.36 -19.44 -9.73
N ASP A 174 -11.85 -18.25 -10.05
CA ASP A 174 -11.36 -17.30 -9.05
C ASP A 174 -12.51 -16.84 -8.14
N LEU A 175 -13.69 -16.53 -8.70
CA LEU A 175 -14.87 -16.13 -7.92
C LEU A 175 -15.37 -17.26 -7.01
N ALA A 176 -15.36 -18.51 -7.46
CA ALA A 176 -15.70 -19.65 -6.63
C ALA A 176 -14.73 -19.81 -5.45
N ALA A 177 -13.43 -19.64 -5.69
CA ALA A 177 -12.41 -19.68 -4.65
C ALA A 177 -12.55 -18.53 -3.64
N VAL A 178 -12.81 -17.31 -4.13
CA VAL A 178 -13.10 -16.14 -3.28
C VAL A 178 -14.33 -16.39 -2.42
N THR A 179 -15.43 -16.87 -3.00
CA THR A 179 -16.68 -17.17 -2.28
C THR A 179 -16.44 -18.20 -1.18
N ALA A 180 -15.73 -19.28 -1.49
CA ALA A 180 -15.36 -20.29 -0.50
C ALA A 180 -14.45 -19.74 0.61
N GLY A 181 -13.54 -18.81 0.28
CA GLY A 181 -12.67 -18.14 1.26
C GLY A 181 -13.44 -17.21 2.20
N LEU A 182 -14.36 -16.41 1.66
CA LEU A 182 -15.20 -15.49 2.43
C LEU A 182 -16.17 -16.22 3.35
N ALA A 183 -16.74 -17.34 2.92
CA ALA A 183 -17.63 -18.15 3.74
C ALA A 183 -16.95 -18.75 5.00
N ARG A 184 -15.61 -18.71 5.07
CA ARG A 184 -14.81 -19.12 6.24
C ARG A 184 -14.42 -17.96 7.15
N GLN A 185 -14.73 -16.72 6.77
CA GLN A 185 -14.48 -15.57 7.62
C GLN A 185 -15.58 -15.43 8.69
N PRO A 186 -15.24 -14.98 9.91
CA PRO A 186 -16.21 -14.78 10.99
C PRO A 186 -17.19 -13.64 10.72
#